data_AF-A0A9D6LGU2-F1
#
_entry.id   AF-A0A9D6LGU2-F1
#
_cell.length_a   1.000
_cell.length_b   1.000
_cell.length_c   1.000
_cell.angle_alpha   90.00
_cell.angle_beta   90.00
_cell.angle_gamma   90.00
#
_symmetry.space_group_name_H-M   'P 1'
#
loop_
_entity.id
_entity.type
_entity.pdbx_description
1 polymer ?
#
loop_
_entity_poly.entity_id
_entity_poly.type
_entity_poly.pdbx_seq_one_letter_code
_entity_poly.pdbx_strand_id
1 'polypeptide(L)'
;MIDKLRKHKKLQSIKVTDIDIALQMLKRHMNAPDISALLSSLETLRTDPQNETHQEQVTKAFNELGPLQGAALTYAPYLNIFVSDDPFGHWS
;
A
#
# COMPACT_ATOMS: atom_id res chain seq x y z
N MET A 1 -15.69 -2.70 -15.13
CA MET A 1 -14.86 -1.91 -16.10
C MET A 1 -14.46 -0.55 -15.55
N ILE A 2 -15.32 0.15 -14.80
CA ILE A 2 -15.05 1.48 -14.21
C ILE A 2 -14.03 1.49 -13.05
N ASP A 3 -14.01 0.47 -12.19
CA ASP A 3 -13.12 0.45 -11.01
C ASP A 3 -11.65 0.23 -11.37
N LYS A 4 -11.37 -0.66 -12.33
CA LYS A 4 -10.02 -0.90 -12.86
C LYS A 4 -9.40 0.38 -13.45
N LEU A 5 -10.18 1.17 -14.18
CA LEU A 5 -9.73 2.43 -14.78
C LEU A 5 -9.44 3.49 -13.71
N ARG A 6 -10.27 3.54 -12.65
CA ARG A 6 -10.09 4.46 -11.51
C ARG A 6 -8.86 4.08 -10.69
N LYS A 7 -8.62 2.79 -10.45
CA LYS A 7 -7.42 2.29 -9.74
C LYS A 7 -6.15 2.63 -10.51
N HIS A 8 -6.11 2.36 -11.81
CA HIS A 8 -4.98 2.71 -12.67
C HIS A 8 -4.67 4.21 -12.65
N LYS A 9 -5.69 5.08 -12.76
CA LYS A 9 -5.50 6.53 -12.68
C LYS A 9 -4.94 6.99 -11.32
N LYS A 10 -5.33 6.35 -10.22
CA LYS A 10 -4.80 6.66 -8.88
C LYS A 10 -3.33 6.20 -8.73
N LEU A 11 -3.00 5.01 -9.25
CA LEU A 11 -1.63 4.50 -9.32
C LEU A 11 -0.72 5.35 -10.22
N GLN A 12 -1.29 6.12 -11.15
CA GLN A 12 -0.53 7.08 -11.94
C GLN A 12 -0.30 8.43 -11.24
N SER A 13 -0.95 8.65 -10.10
CA SER A 13 -0.91 9.93 -9.36
C SER A 13 -0.04 9.88 -8.10
N ILE A 14 0.58 8.73 -7.82
CA ILE A 14 1.42 8.51 -6.63
C ILE A 14 2.59 9.48 -6.63
N LYS A 15 2.75 10.25 -5.55
CA LYS A 15 3.92 11.12 -5.36
C LYS A 15 4.84 10.53 -4.29
N VAL A 16 6.15 10.78 -4.46
CA VAL A 16 7.17 10.46 -3.45
C VAL A 16 6.80 11.02 -2.07
N THR A 17 6.23 12.23 -2.03
CA THR A 17 5.80 12.87 -0.78
C THR A 17 4.71 12.08 -0.05
N ASP A 18 3.77 11.46 -0.76
CA ASP A 18 2.72 10.64 -0.13
C ASP A 18 3.32 9.37 0.50
N ILE A 19 4.31 8.77 -0.17
CA ILE A 19 5.06 7.61 0.31
C ILE A 19 5.89 7.97 1.54
N ASP A 20 6.56 9.12 1.53
CA ASP A 20 7.37 9.61 2.66
C ASP A 20 6.51 9.86 3.91
N ILE A 21 5.34 10.48 3.74
CA ILE A 21 4.38 10.68 4.84
C ILE A 21 3.90 9.33 5.38
N ALA A 22 3.52 8.40 4.50
CA ALA A 22 3.09 7.06 4.91
C ALA A 22 4.17 6.33 5.70
N LEU A 23 5.42 6.30 5.20
CA LEU A 23 6.56 5.68 5.89
C LEU A 23 6.78 6.29 7.27
N GLN A 24 6.72 7.62 7.39
CA GLN A 24 6.87 8.29 8.69
C GLN A 24 5.77 7.89 9.67
N MET A 25 4.51 7.93 9.23
CA MET A 25 3.36 7.64 10.10
C MET A 25 3.32 6.19 10.53
N LEU A 26 3.58 5.25 9.62
CA LEU A 26 3.63 3.83 9.93
C LEU A 26 4.76 3.50 10.91
N LYS A 27 5.98 4.02 10.69
CA LYS A 27 7.12 3.82 11.60
C LYS A 27 6.89 4.44 12.98
N ARG A 28 6.11 5.52 13.08
CA ARG A 28 5.80 6.20 14.35
C ARG A 28 4.75 5.45 15.18
N HIS A 29 3.76 4.85 14.53
CA HIS A 29 2.56 4.37 15.21
C HIS A 29 2.36 2.85 15.18
N MET A 30 3.11 2.14 14.33
CA MET A 30 3.04 0.69 14.23
C MET A 30 4.38 0.07 14.60
N ASN A 31 4.33 -1.16 15.08
CA ASN A 31 5.53 -1.91 15.41
C ASN A 31 6.27 -2.29 14.11
N ALA A 32 7.45 -1.71 13.87
CA ALA A 32 8.17 -1.85 12.61
C ALA A 32 8.48 -3.31 12.17
N PRO A 33 8.81 -4.26 13.06
CA PRO A 33 8.96 -5.66 12.69
C PRO A 33 7.70 -6.27 12.07
N ASP A 34 6.52 -5.96 12.63
CA ASP A 34 5.23 -6.53 12.22
C ASP A 34 4.79 -6.05 10.83
N ILE A 35 5.31 -4.91 10.38
CA ILE A 35 5.01 -4.30 9.07
C ILE A 35 6.25 -4.16 8.18
N SER A 36 7.33 -4.87 8.49
CA SER A 36 8.63 -4.71 7.83
C SER A 36 8.55 -4.90 6.31
N ALA A 37 7.81 -5.91 5.84
CA ALA A 37 7.58 -6.15 4.41
C ALA A 37 6.89 -4.98 3.72
N LEU A 38 5.88 -4.37 4.37
CA LEU A 38 5.21 -3.18 3.85
C LEU A 38 6.17 -2.00 3.79
N LEU A 39 6.93 -1.75 4.86
CA LEU A 39 7.91 -0.65 4.90
C LEU A 39 8.96 -0.78 3.79
N SER A 40 9.53 -1.96 3.60
CA SER A 40 10.51 -2.21 2.53
C SER A 40 9.90 -2.02 1.14
N SER A 41 8.68 -2.50 0.91
CA SER A 41 8.00 -2.30 -0.39
C SER A 41 7.73 -0.82 -0.70
N LEU A 42 7.39 -0.02 0.32
CA LEU A 42 7.19 1.42 0.18
C LEU A 42 8.51 2.17 -0.07
N GLU A 43 9.60 1.76 0.58
CA GLU A 43 10.94 2.30 0.33
C GLU A 43 11.40 2.02 -1.11
N THR A 44 11.11 0.84 -1.65
CA THR A 44 11.36 0.51 -3.06
C THR A 44 10.49 1.36 -3.99
N LEU A 45 9.17 1.42 -3.75
CA LEU A 45 8.23 2.22 -4.54
C LEU A 45 8.62 3.70 -4.56
N ARG A 46 9.19 4.22 -3.47
CA ARG A 46 9.66 5.61 -3.37
C ARG A 46 10.67 5.98 -4.46
N THR A 47 11.50 5.02 -4.91
CA THR A 47 12.55 5.26 -5.92
C THR A 47 11.98 5.50 -7.31
N ASP A 48 10.89 4.82 -7.63
CA ASP A 48 10.14 4.96 -8.88
C ASP A 48 8.65 4.65 -8.60
N PRO A 49 7.85 5.68 -8.26
CA PRO A 49 6.45 5.49 -7.86
C PRO A 49 5.53 4.99 -8.97
N GLN A 50 5.98 5.05 -10.22
CA GLN A 50 5.21 4.68 -11.40
C GLN A 50 5.55 3.27 -11.89
N ASN A 51 6.53 2.62 -11.27
CA ASN A 51 6.93 1.26 -11.58
C ASN A 51 5.84 0.27 -11.11
N GLU A 52 5.19 -0.38 -12.08
CA GLU A 52 4.10 -1.33 -11.80
C GLU A 52 4.55 -2.49 -10.92
N THR A 53 5.77 -3.01 -11.10
CA THR A 53 6.34 -4.08 -10.25
C THR A 53 6.45 -3.62 -8.79
N HIS A 54 6.88 -2.39 -8.53
CA HIS A 54 6.96 -1.86 -7.17
C HIS A 54 5.55 -1.68 -6.57
N GLN A 55 4.57 -1.25 -7.38
CA GLN A 55 3.18 -1.12 -6.93
C GLN A 55 2.54 -2.47 -6.59
N GLU A 56 2.85 -3.52 -7.36
CA GLU A 56 2.44 -4.90 -7.06
C GLU A 56 3.08 -5.42 -5.77
N GLN A 57 4.35 -5.12 -5.52
CA GLN A 57 5.02 -5.47 -4.26
C GLN A 57 4.33 -4.84 -3.05
N VAL A 58 3.96 -3.56 -3.14
CA VAL A 58 3.20 -2.88 -2.08
C VAL A 58 1.83 -3.52 -1.89
N THR A 59 1.14 -3.86 -2.98
CA THR A 59 -0.16 -4.55 -2.93
C THR A 59 -0.05 -5.89 -2.20
N LYS A 60 0.95 -6.71 -2.55
CA LYS A 60 1.20 -8.00 -1.92
C LYS A 60 1.52 -7.84 -0.43
N ALA A 61 2.48 -6.98 -0.09
CA ALA A 61 2.89 -6.75 1.30
C ALA A 61 1.74 -6.19 2.15
N PHE A 62 0.91 -5.31 1.59
CA PHE A 62 -0.27 -4.79 2.26
C PHE A 62 -1.33 -5.89 2.47
N ASN A 63 -1.60 -6.72 1.46
CA ASN A 63 -2.55 -7.83 1.59
C ASN A 63 -2.10 -8.88 2.64
N GLU A 64 -0.79 -9.10 2.79
CA GLU A 64 -0.20 -10.01 3.77
C GLU A 64 -0.26 -9.49 5.22
N LEU A 65 -0.62 -8.22 5.46
CA LEU A 65 -0.78 -7.67 6.81
C LEU A 65 -1.95 -8.26 7.61
N GLY A 66 -2.92 -8.87 6.94
CA GLY A 66 -4.14 -9.39 7.56
C GLY A 66 -4.85 -8.36 8.46
N PRO A 67 -5.02 -8.61 9.77
CA PRO A 67 -5.74 -7.70 10.67
C PRO A 67 -5.08 -6.32 10.82
N LEU A 68 -3.78 -6.20 10.51
CA LEU A 68 -3.05 -4.93 10.61
C LEU A 68 -3.35 -3.95 9.46
N GLN A 69 -4.05 -4.39 8.40
CA GLN A 69 -4.44 -3.51 7.29
C GLN A 69 -5.27 -2.31 7.76
N GLY A 70 -6.21 -2.51 8.69
CA GLY A 70 -7.03 -1.42 9.23
C GLY A 70 -6.21 -0.37 9.99
N ALA A 71 -5.22 -0.83 10.77
CA ALA A 71 -4.28 0.06 11.45
C ALA A 71 -3.39 0.81 10.45
N ALA A 72 -2.89 0.12 9.42
CA ALA A 72 -2.10 0.74 8.36
C ALA A 72 -2.90 1.83 7.61
N LEU A 73 -4.18 1.60 7.31
CA LEU A 73 -5.05 2.59 6.67
C LEU A 73 -5.39 3.78 7.57
N THR A 74 -5.39 3.59 8.89
CA THR A 74 -5.60 4.70 9.84
C THR A 74 -4.45 5.71 9.77
N TYR A 75 -3.21 5.23 9.65
CA TYR A 75 -2.01 6.07 9.64
C TYR A 75 -1.54 6.46 8.23
N ALA A 76 -1.87 5.66 7.22
CA ALA A 76 -1.58 5.91 5.82
C ALA A 76 -2.82 5.66 4.94
N PRO A 77 -3.82 6.56 4.97
CA PRO A 77 -5.09 6.40 4.22
C PRO A 77 -4.90 6.24 2.72
N TYR A 78 -3.79 6.79 2.21
CA TYR A 78 -3.36 6.67 0.83
C TYR A 78 -3.19 5.21 0.36
N LEU A 79 -2.85 4.27 1.26
CA LEU A 79 -2.70 2.84 0.92
C LEU A 79 -4.01 2.20 0.41
N ASN A 80 -5.15 2.86 0.58
CA ASN A 80 -6.44 2.40 0.06
C ASN A 80 -6.44 2.18 -1.47
N ILE A 81 -5.50 2.77 -2.20
CA ILE A 81 -5.36 2.50 -3.65
C ILE A 81 -4.84 1.10 -3.96
N PHE A 82 -4.13 0.48 -3.01
CA PHE A 82 -3.54 -0.84 -3.12
C PHE A 82 -4.45 -1.95 -2.58
N VAL A 83 -5.53 -1.59 -1.89
CA VAL A 83 -6.55 -2.57 -1.46
C VAL A 83 -7.03 -3.33 -2.69
N SER A 84 -7.01 -4.67 -2.59
CA SER A 84 -7.58 -5.53 -3.63
C SER A 84 -9.08 -5.25 -3.76
N ASP A 85 -9.60 -5.31 -4.99
CA ASP A 85 -11.05 -5.21 -5.25
C ASP A 85 -11.83 -6.34 -4.54
N ASP A 86 -11.14 -7.45 -4.25
CA ASP A 86 -11.61 -8.51 -3.36
C ASP A 86 -10.69 -8.63 -2.12
N PRO A 87 -10.89 -7.80 -1.08
CA PRO A 87 -10.10 -7.86 0.15
C PRO A 87 -10.45 -9.10 1.01
N PHE A 88 -11.44 -9.88 0.60
CA PHE A 88 -11.91 -11.08 1.30
C PHE A 88 -11.68 -12.38 0.54
N GLY A 89 -10.99 -12.33 -0.62
CA GLY A 89 -10.51 -13.46 -1.41
C GLY A 89 -11.31 -14.74 -1.23
N HIS A 90 -12.40 -14.89 -2.01
CA HIS A 90 -13.09 -16.15 -2.32
C HIS A 90 -12.89 -17.31 -1.31
N TRP A 91 -13.82 -17.50 -0.38
CA TRP A 91 -14.03 -18.82 0.24
C TRP A 91 -14.55 -19.75 -0.86
N SER A 92 -13.67 -20.57 -1.41
CA SER A 92 -13.99 -21.68 -2.33
C SER A 92 -13.27 -22.92 -1.87
#